data_AF-A0A1H3HFA1-F1
#
_entry.id   AF-A0A1H3HFA1-F1
#
_cell.length_a   1.000
_cell.length_b   1.000
_cell.length_c   1.000
_cell.angle_alpha   90.00
_cell.angle_beta   90.00
_cell.angle_gamma   90.00
#
_symmetry.space_group_name_H-M   'P 1'
#
loop_
_entity.id
_entity.type
_entity.pdbx_description
1 polymer ?
#
loop_
_entity_poly.entity_id
_entity_poly.type
_entity_poly.pdbx_seq_one_letter_code
_entity_poly.pdbx_strand_id
1 'polypeptide(L)'
;MRLPFLSVCFWAVVALSVNAQEGDSTDLSRYEVFKEGETIVSLDRLQTMEDEYKTLVAEAECKEALPMIVAFYEAANKTSNILRRGNEPFYDATRDDRESVGRNRDLLNTLIAAENASNNLIKQRNVAWVEEAKCLLQVGDNEAAIHRLYRALDYIGTDHDEQALWKEARDLLWKEVGFRTDQ
;
A
#
# COMPACT_ATOMS: atom_id res chain seq x y z
N MET A 1 77.52 -31.65 11.88
CA MET A 1 77.60 -30.34 11.20
C MET A 1 76.95 -30.50 9.82
N ARG A 2 75.68 -30.13 9.69
CA ARG A 2 74.90 -30.15 8.43
C ARG A 2 73.94 -28.96 8.46
N LEU A 3 74.02 -28.12 7.42
CA LEU A 3 73.21 -26.91 7.22
C LEU A 3 71.72 -27.26 7.03
N PRO A 4 70.77 -26.42 7.51
CA PRO A 4 69.40 -26.48 7.05
C PRO A 4 69.22 -25.66 5.76
N PHE A 5 68.62 -26.31 4.77
CA PHE A 5 68.15 -25.74 3.50
C PHE A 5 67.01 -24.73 3.76
N LEU A 6 67.16 -23.53 3.20
CA LEU A 6 66.10 -22.53 3.04
C LEU A 6 65.08 -23.04 2.01
N SER A 7 63.84 -23.24 2.44
CA SER A 7 62.71 -23.50 1.55
C SER A 7 61.89 -22.20 1.43
N VAL A 8 61.90 -21.61 0.24
CA VAL A 8 61.16 -20.39 -0.10
C VAL A 8 59.72 -20.78 -0.43
N CYS A 9 58.77 -20.40 0.43
CA CYS A 9 57.34 -20.55 0.16
C CYS A 9 56.88 -19.49 -0.86
N PHE A 10 56.59 -19.92 -2.08
CA PHE A 10 55.92 -19.13 -3.11
C PHE A 10 54.42 -19.04 -2.76
N TRP A 11 53.95 -17.86 -2.32
CA TRP A 11 52.53 -17.59 -2.15
C TRP A 11 51.94 -17.19 -3.51
N ALA A 12 51.16 -18.08 -4.13
CA ALA A 12 50.34 -17.74 -5.28
C ALA A 12 49.07 -17.03 -4.80
N VAL A 13 49.01 -15.71 -4.96
CA VAL A 13 47.78 -14.92 -4.79
C VAL A 13 46.90 -15.19 -6.01
N VAL A 14 45.85 -15.99 -5.84
CA VAL A 14 44.79 -16.13 -6.85
C VAL A 14 43.93 -14.88 -6.77
N ALA A 15 44.09 -13.98 -7.74
CA ALA A 15 43.19 -12.86 -7.93
C ALA A 15 41.82 -13.42 -8.36
N LEU A 16 40.85 -13.42 -7.45
CA LEU A 16 39.46 -13.63 -7.80
C LEU A 16 38.99 -12.41 -8.58
N SER A 17 38.85 -12.55 -9.89
CA SER A 17 38.12 -11.60 -10.71
C SER A 17 36.65 -11.61 -10.27
N VAL A 18 36.29 -10.71 -9.36
CA VAL A 18 34.90 -10.31 -9.17
C VAL A 18 34.48 -9.64 -10.47
N ASN A 19 33.84 -10.41 -11.36
CA ASN A 19 33.06 -9.82 -12.43
C ASN A 19 31.92 -9.06 -11.76
N ALA A 20 32.05 -7.73 -11.69
CA ALA A 20 30.92 -6.86 -11.50
C ALA A 20 29.98 -7.12 -12.69
N GLN A 21 28.95 -7.92 -12.46
CA GLN A 21 27.87 -8.08 -13.41
C GLN A 21 27.26 -6.69 -13.56
N GLU A 22 27.54 -6.02 -14.68
CA GLU A 22 26.84 -4.80 -15.08
C GLU A 22 25.35 -5.14 -15.11
N GLY A 23 24.63 -4.79 -14.05
CA GLY A 23 23.18 -4.79 -14.06
C GLY A 23 22.75 -3.86 -15.19
N ASP A 24 21.96 -4.39 -16.12
CA ASP A 24 21.44 -3.61 -17.24
C ASP A 24 20.78 -2.34 -16.69
N SER A 25 21.36 -1.18 -17.01
CA SER A 25 20.87 0.13 -16.55
C SER A 25 19.43 0.42 -17.01
N THR A 26 18.90 -0.39 -17.93
CA THR A 26 17.53 -0.34 -18.43
C THR A 26 16.62 -1.43 -17.86
N ASP A 27 17.10 -2.27 -16.94
CA ASP A 27 16.26 -3.22 -16.21
C ASP A 27 15.31 -2.46 -15.25
N LEU A 28 14.04 -2.41 -15.65
CA LEU A 28 12.97 -1.76 -14.91
C LEU A 28 12.12 -2.76 -14.11
N SER A 29 12.50 -4.04 -14.02
CA SER A 29 11.72 -5.08 -13.31
C SER A 29 11.40 -4.69 -11.86
N ARG A 30 12.32 -4.01 -11.18
CA ARG A 30 12.11 -3.50 -9.81
C ARG A 30 11.04 -2.40 -9.68
N TYR A 31 10.58 -1.84 -10.81
CA TYR A 31 9.57 -0.79 -10.90
C TYR A 31 8.27 -1.29 -11.55
N GLU A 32 8.11 -2.59 -11.76
CA GLU A 32 6.83 -3.15 -12.23
C GLU A 32 5.76 -2.98 -11.15
N VAL A 33 4.89 -1.98 -11.36
CA VAL A 33 3.72 -1.70 -10.49
C VAL A 33 2.46 -2.40 -10.98
N PHE A 34 2.42 -2.77 -12.27
CA PHE A 34 1.26 -3.31 -12.95
C PHE A 34 1.58 -4.68 -13.54
N LYS A 35 0.60 -5.58 -13.51
CA LYS A 35 0.68 -6.82 -14.28
C LYS A 35 0.47 -6.51 -15.77
N GLU A 36 0.98 -7.37 -16.64
CA GLU A 36 0.75 -7.24 -18.08
C GLU A 36 -0.75 -7.16 -18.39
N GLY A 37 -1.15 -6.15 -19.17
CA GLY A 37 -2.55 -5.88 -19.54
C GLY A 37 -3.35 -5.09 -18.51
N GLU A 38 -2.79 -4.75 -17.34
CA GLU A 38 -3.44 -3.90 -16.36
C GLU A 38 -3.32 -2.41 -16.74
N THR A 39 -4.44 -1.67 -16.67
CA THR A 39 -4.49 -0.24 -16.99
C THR A 39 -4.55 0.61 -15.73
N ILE A 40 -3.92 1.80 -15.78
CA ILE A 40 -4.01 2.81 -14.73
C ILE A 40 -5.47 3.28 -14.60
N VAL A 41 -6.01 3.23 -13.38
CA VAL A 41 -7.34 3.77 -13.08
C VAL A 41 -7.22 5.23 -12.64
N SER A 42 -7.91 6.12 -13.35
CA SER A 42 -7.95 7.55 -13.03
C SER A 42 -8.73 7.83 -11.73
N LEU A 43 -8.52 9.02 -11.15
CA LEU A 43 -9.27 9.46 -9.96
C LEU A 43 -10.79 9.50 -10.22
N ASP A 44 -11.22 10.00 -11.38
CA ASP A 44 -12.64 10.04 -11.74
C ASP A 44 -13.24 8.64 -11.87
N ARG A 45 -12.48 7.68 -12.43
CA ARG A 45 -12.95 6.29 -12.53
C ARG A 45 -13.00 5.64 -11.16
N LEU A 46 -12.04 5.91 -10.26
CA LEU A 46 -12.10 5.42 -8.89
C LEU A 46 -13.34 5.94 -8.16
N GLN A 47 -13.70 7.21 -8.33
CA GLN A 47 -14.94 7.74 -7.76
C GLN A 47 -16.16 6.99 -8.31
N THR A 48 -16.21 6.74 -9.62
CA THR A 48 -17.31 5.99 -10.22
C THR A 48 -17.38 4.55 -9.67
N MET A 49 -16.23 3.88 -9.53
CA MET A 49 -16.17 2.53 -8.95
C MET A 49 -16.63 2.52 -7.49
N GLU A 50 -16.27 3.55 -6.71
CA GLU A 50 -16.72 3.71 -5.33
C GLU A 50 -18.23 3.87 -5.25
N ASP A 51 -18.78 4.77 -6.06
CA ASP A 51 -20.23 5.03 -6.12
C ASP A 51 -20.99 3.77 -6.53
N GLU A 52 -20.52 3.07 -7.57
CA GLU A 52 -21.12 1.83 -8.07
C GLU A 52 -21.21 0.76 -6.98
N TYR A 53 -20.12 0.47 -6.26
CA TYR A 53 -20.16 -0.57 -5.23
C TYR A 53 -20.98 -0.12 -4.00
N LYS A 54 -20.94 1.17 -3.63
CA LYS A 54 -21.70 1.69 -2.49
C LYS A 54 -23.20 1.63 -2.73
N THR A 55 -23.65 1.79 -3.96
CA THR A 55 -25.06 1.54 -4.33
C THR A 55 -25.46 0.10 -4.01
N LEU A 56 -24.66 -0.89 -4.43
CA LEU A 56 -24.95 -2.31 -4.14
C LEU A 56 -24.94 -2.62 -2.63
N VAL A 57 -23.97 -2.06 -1.89
CA VAL A 57 -23.92 -2.19 -0.42
C VAL A 57 -25.18 -1.59 0.23
N ALA A 58 -25.62 -0.42 -0.23
CA ALA A 58 -26.82 0.24 0.30
C ALA A 58 -28.12 -0.55 -0.02
N GLU A 59 -28.14 -1.27 -1.14
CA GLU A 59 -29.23 -2.15 -1.56
C GLU A 59 -29.13 -3.56 -0.97
N ALA A 60 -28.13 -3.82 -0.12
CA ALA A 60 -27.82 -5.11 0.50
C ALA A 60 -27.51 -6.24 -0.50
N GLU A 61 -27.11 -5.90 -1.73
CA GLU A 61 -26.69 -6.81 -2.80
C GLU A 61 -25.23 -7.25 -2.62
N CYS A 62 -24.94 -7.89 -1.48
CA CYS A 62 -23.56 -8.15 -1.09
C CYS A 62 -22.82 -9.14 -2.00
N LYS A 63 -23.50 -10.07 -2.68
CA LYS A 63 -22.82 -11.01 -3.59
C LYS A 63 -22.27 -10.28 -4.81
N GLU A 64 -23.03 -9.32 -5.31
CA GLU A 64 -22.72 -8.45 -6.43
C GLU A 64 -21.70 -7.38 -6.02
N ALA A 65 -21.80 -6.84 -4.80
CA ALA A 65 -20.91 -5.81 -4.29
C ALA A 65 -19.47 -6.32 -4.10
N LEU A 66 -19.28 -7.54 -3.58
CA LEU A 66 -17.95 -8.08 -3.23
C LEU A 66 -16.88 -7.94 -4.32
N PRO A 67 -17.08 -8.41 -5.56
CA PRO A 67 -16.07 -8.24 -6.62
C PRO A 67 -15.79 -6.77 -6.95
N MET A 68 -16.78 -5.87 -6.80
CA MET A 68 -16.62 -4.44 -7.07
C MET A 68 -15.84 -3.73 -5.97
N ILE A 69 -16.10 -4.07 -4.70
CA ILE A 69 -15.34 -3.58 -3.55
C ILE A 69 -13.86 -3.98 -3.71
N VAL A 70 -13.60 -5.24 -4.10
CA VAL A 70 -12.25 -5.74 -4.35
C VAL A 70 -11.54 -4.96 -5.45
N ALA A 71 -12.18 -4.82 -6.61
CA ALA A 71 -11.62 -4.07 -7.71
C ALA A 71 -11.31 -2.61 -7.33
N PHE A 72 -12.21 -1.97 -6.56
CA PHE A 72 -12.02 -0.61 -6.09
C PHE A 72 -10.80 -0.47 -5.17
N TYR A 73 -10.71 -1.23 -4.09
CA TYR A 73 -9.64 -0.99 -3.11
C TYR A 73 -8.26 -1.34 -3.69
N GLU A 74 -8.16 -2.31 -4.62
CA GLU A 74 -6.91 -2.65 -5.29
C GLU A 74 -6.44 -1.51 -6.19
N ALA A 75 -7.37 -0.95 -6.97
CA ALA A 75 -7.11 0.20 -7.82
C ALA A 75 -6.77 1.45 -6.99
N ALA A 76 -7.52 1.73 -5.92
CA ALA A 76 -7.27 2.84 -5.01
C ALA A 76 -5.88 2.76 -4.38
N ASN A 77 -5.46 1.57 -3.93
CA ASN A 77 -4.13 1.35 -3.37
C ASN A 77 -3.00 1.55 -4.40
N LYS A 78 -3.20 1.13 -5.65
CA LYS A 78 -2.21 1.36 -6.72
C LYS A 78 -2.11 2.85 -7.05
N THR A 79 -3.24 3.51 -7.27
CA THR A 79 -3.29 4.93 -7.60
C THR A 79 -2.74 5.81 -6.47
N SER A 80 -3.01 5.49 -5.20
CA SER A 80 -2.41 6.20 -4.06
C SER A 80 -0.89 6.07 -4.04
N ASN A 81 -0.35 4.88 -4.34
CA ASN A 81 1.11 4.68 -4.40
C ASN A 81 1.77 5.45 -5.55
N ILE A 82 1.10 5.60 -6.70
CA ILE A 82 1.58 6.42 -7.83
C ILE A 82 1.67 7.89 -7.42
N LEU A 83 0.60 8.42 -6.81
CA LEU A 83 0.58 9.81 -6.32
C LEU A 83 1.68 10.04 -5.29
N ARG A 84 1.81 9.13 -4.31
CA ARG A 84 2.85 9.20 -3.28
C ARG A 84 4.26 9.19 -3.88
N ARG A 85 4.52 8.30 -4.85
CA ARG A 85 5.82 8.22 -5.54
C ARG A 85 6.18 9.54 -6.24
N GLY A 86 5.19 10.27 -6.76
CA GLY A 86 5.39 11.61 -7.33
C GLY A 86 5.88 12.65 -6.32
N ASN A 87 5.50 12.51 -5.05
CA ASN A 87 5.89 13.43 -3.98
C ASN A 87 7.20 13.03 -3.26
N GLU A 88 7.65 11.78 -3.39
CA GLU A 88 8.84 11.26 -2.69
C GLU A 88 10.10 12.14 -2.85
N PRO A 89 10.45 12.66 -4.04
CA PRO A 89 11.62 13.54 -4.19
C PRO A 89 11.56 14.79 -3.31
N PHE A 90 10.37 15.33 -3.03
CA PHE A 90 10.22 16.46 -2.13
C PHE A 90 10.50 16.07 -0.67
N TYR A 91 10.08 14.89 -0.21
CA TYR A 91 10.34 14.43 1.15
C TYR A 91 11.79 14.00 1.37
N ASP A 92 12.44 13.46 0.34
CA ASP A 92 13.85 13.05 0.37
C ASP A 92 14.81 14.24 0.21
N ALA A 93 14.31 15.40 -0.21
CA ALA A 93 15.12 16.59 -0.44
C ALA A 93 15.70 17.18 0.86
N THR A 94 16.82 17.89 0.70
CA THR A 94 17.45 18.61 1.82
C THR A 94 16.49 19.69 2.36
N ARG A 95 16.77 20.21 3.56
CA ARG A 95 15.97 21.31 4.12
C ARG A 95 15.94 22.52 3.19
N ASP A 96 17.08 22.90 2.63
CA ASP A 96 17.20 24.11 1.82
C ASP A 96 16.46 23.95 0.48
N ASP A 97 16.48 22.75 -0.11
CA ASP A 97 15.70 22.42 -1.32
C ASP A 97 14.19 22.44 -1.04
N ARG A 98 13.75 21.88 0.09
CA ARG A 98 12.35 21.94 0.51
C ARG A 98 11.88 23.36 0.76
N GLU A 99 12.73 24.22 1.35
CA GLU A 99 12.43 25.65 1.48
C GLU A 99 12.31 26.34 0.13
N SER A 100 13.17 26.00 -0.84
CA SER A 100 13.09 26.53 -2.20
C SER A 100 11.76 26.15 -2.86
N VAL A 101 11.36 24.88 -2.78
CA VAL A 101 10.04 24.41 -3.23
C VAL A 101 8.91 25.14 -2.50
N GLY A 102 9.02 25.31 -1.18
CA GLY A 102 8.03 26.00 -0.36
C GLY A 102 7.84 27.48 -0.71
N ARG A 103 8.85 28.13 -1.30
CA ARG A 103 8.72 29.51 -1.83
C ARG A 103 7.97 29.56 -3.16
N ASN A 104 7.92 28.46 -3.91
CA ASN A 104 7.09 28.33 -5.10
C ASN A 104 5.69 27.82 -4.70
N ARG A 105 4.76 28.75 -4.51
CA ARG A 105 3.40 28.44 -4.06
C ARG A 105 2.64 27.49 -4.99
N ASP A 106 2.81 27.63 -6.30
CA ASP A 106 2.07 26.79 -7.27
C ASP A 106 2.55 25.34 -7.22
N LEU A 107 3.87 25.14 -7.15
CA LEU A 107 4.46 23.81 -6.98
C LEU A 107 4.06 23.21 -5.63
N LEU A 108 4.17 23.97 -4.54
CA LEU A 108 3.78 23.50 -3.21
C LEU A 108 2.31 23.09 -3.16
N ASN A 109 1.41 23.90 -3.74
CA ASN A 109 -0.01 23.59 -3.79
C ASN A 109 -0.29 22.31 -4.59
N THR A 110 0.45 22.07 -5.68
CA THR A 110 0.32 20.84 -6.48
C THR A 110 0.74 19.60 -5.68
N LEU A 111 1.86 19.68 -4.94
CA LEU A 111 2.32 18.59 -4.07
C LEU A 111 1.32 18.29 -2.95
N ILE A 112 0.77 19.33 -2.31
CA ILE A 112 -0.28 19.21 -1.29
C ILE A 112 -1.54 18.57 -1.88
N ALA A 113 -1.95 18.97 -3.08
CA ALA A 113 -3.12 18.38 -3.73
C ALA A 113 -2.92 16.88 -4.02
N ALA A 114 -1.74 16.48 -4.51
CA ALA A 114 -1.40 15.07 -4.74
C ALA A 114 -1.33 14.26 -3.43
N GLU A 115 -0.76 14.84 -2.37
CA GLU A 115 -0.70 14.21 -1.04
C GLU A 115 -2.11 13.99 -0.48
N ASN A 116 -2.97 15.02 -0.54
CA ASN A 116 -4.35 14.93 -0.09
C ASN A 116 -5.13 13.86 -0.86
N ALA A 117 -4.96 13.80 -2.19
CA ALA A 117 -5.60 12.77 -3.02
C ALA A 117 -5.12 11.35 -2.64
N SER A 118 -3.81 11.16 -2.45
CA SER A 118 -3.24 9.89 -2.00
C SER A 118 -3.80 9.47 -0.64
N ASN A 119 -3.81 10.38 0.33
CA ASN A 119 -4.30 10.11 1.68
C ASN A 119 -5.81 9.81 1.69
N ASN A 120 -6.59 10.51 0.86
CA ASN A 120 -8.02 10.23 0.72
C ASN A 120 -8.27 8.82 0.15
N LEU A 121 -7.54 8.41 -0.88
CA LEU A 121 -7.64 7.06 -1.45
C LEU A 121 -7.28 5.98 -0.42
N ILE A 122 -6.29 6.23 0.44
CA ILE A 122 -5.93 5.31 1.53
C ILE A 122 -7.09 5.16 2.52
N LYS A 123 -7.72 6.28 2.92
CA LYS A 123 -8.90 6.26 3.81
C LYS A 123 -10.07 5.52 3.16
N GLN A 124 -10.39 5.80 1.90
CA GLN A 124 -11.46 5.12 1.16
C GLN A 124 -11.19 3.60 1.02
N ARG A 125 -9.95 3.21 0.74
CA ARG A 125 -9.53 1.80 0.72
C ARG A 125 -9.76 1.12 2.07
N ASN A 126 -9.44 1.79 3.17
CA ASN A 126 -9.66 1.26 4.52
C ASN A 126 -11.17 1.06 4.79
N VAL A 127 -12.02 2.00 4.39
CA VAL A 127 -13.49 1.87 4.46
C VAL A 127 -13.98 0.68 3.64
N ALA A 128 -13.53 0.56 2.39
CA ALA A 128 -13.89 -0.53 1.50
C ALA A 128 -13.55 -1.91 2.08
N TRP A 129 -12.44 -2.04 2.80
CA TRP A 129 -12.12 -3.29 3.50
C TRP A 129 -13.12 -3.64 4.60
N VAL A 130 -13.61 -2.66 5.36
CA VAL A 130 -14.64 -2.91 6.38
C VAL A 130 -15.99 -3.24 5.71
N GLU A 131 -16.33 -2.58 4.60
CA GLU A 131 -17.54 -2.88 3.82
C GLU A 131 -17.50 -4.28 3.21
N GLU A 132 -16.37 -4.72 2.67
CA GLU A 132 -16.17 -6.09 2.20
C GLU A 132 -16.40 -7.09 3.33
N ALA A 133 -15.80 -6.86 4.49
CA ALA A 133 -15.99 -7.74 5.64
C ALA A 133 -17.47 -7.82 6.08
N LYS A 134 -18.18 -6.70 6.09
CA LYS A 134 -19.63 -6.67 6.39
C LYS A 134 -20.42 -7.49 5.38
N CYS A 135 -20.10 -7.37 4.10
CA CYS A 135 -20.75 -8.17 3.07
C CYS A 135 -20.40 -9.66 3.16
N LEU A 136 -19.15 -10.01 3.47
CA LEU A 136 -18.72 -11.39 3.71
C LEU A 136 -19.50 -12.02 4.88
N LEU A 137 -19.65 -11.30 6.00
CA LEU A 137 -20.49 -11.74 7.13
C LEU A 137 -21.95 -11.94 6.70
N GLN A 138 -22.51 -11.04 5.90
CA GLN A 138 -23.89 -11.14 5.44
C GLN A 138 -24.14 -12.36 4.54
N VAL A 139 -23.16 -12.75 3.72
CA VAL A 139 -23.25 -13.95 2.87
C VAL A 139 -22.81 -15.23 3.59
N GLY A 140 -22.38 -15.13 4.85
CA GLY A 140 -22.00 -16.27 5.70
C GLY A 140 -20.55 -16.74 5.54
N ASP A 141 -19.69 -15.96 4.88
CA ASP A 141 -18.26 -16.26 4.75
C ASP A 141 -17.46 -15.60 5.89
N ASN A 142 -17.64 -16.15 7.10
CA ASN A 142 -17.08 -15.57 8.31
C ASN A 142 -15.55 -15.62 8.35
N GLU A 143 -14.93 -16.67 7.77
CA GLU A 143 -13.47 -16.80 7.74
C GLU A 143 -12.85 -15.69 6.89
N ALA A 144 -13.36 -15.47 5.67
CA ALA A 144 -12.89 -14.39 4.81
C ALA A 144 -13.14 -13.02 5.45
N ALA A 145 -14.29 -12.84 6.12
CA ALA A 145 -14.59 -11.61 6.83
C ALA A 145 -13.57 -11.30 7.93
N ILE A 146 -13.20 -12.29 8.76
CA ILE A 146 -12.20 -12.13 9.83
C ILE A 146 -10.84 -11.75 9.24
N HIS A 147 -10.39 -12.44 8.18
CA HIS A 147 -9.13 -12.10 7.51
C HIS A 147 -9.14 -10.66 6.99
N ARG A 148 -10.27 -10.22 6.42
CA ARG A 148 -10.42 -8.87 5.92
C ARG A 148 -10.42 -7.83 7.05
N LEU A 149 -11.07 -8.10 8.17
CA LEU A 149 -11.08 -7.21 9.33
C LEU A 149 -9.70 -7.09 9.98
N TYR A 150 -8.93 -8.18 10.08
CA TYR A 150 -7.53 -8.12 10.51
C TYR A 150 -6.72 -7.21 9.60
N ARG A 151 -6.86 -7.38 8.28
CA ARG A 151 -6.19 -6.52 7.31
C ARG A 151 -6.61 -5.06 7.46
N ALA A 152 -7.88 -4.77 7.70
CA ALA A 152 -8.35 -3.41 7.90
C ALA A 152 -7.73 -2.78 9.17
N LEU A 153 -7.74 -3.51 10.28
CA LEU A 153 -7.19 -3.03 11.56
C LEU A 153 -5.69 -2.76 11.54
N ASP A 154 -4.92 -3.43 10.68
CA ASP A 154 -3.49 -3.15 10.50
C ASP A 154 -3.22 -1.73 9.94
N TYR A 155 -4.22 -1.13 9.27
CA TYR A 155 -4.06 0.13 8.53
C TYR A 155 -4.96 1.26 8.99
N ILE A 156 -6.07 0.96 9.67
CA ILE A 156 -6.97 1.99 10.22
C ILE A 156 -6.29 2.62 11.44
N GLY A 157 -6.13 3.94 11.41
CA GLY A 157 -5.57 4.71 12.51
C GLY A 157 -6.50 4.83 13.72
N THR A 158 -5.95 5.28 14.83
CA THR A 158 -6.71 5.64 16.05
C THR A 158 -6.94 7.15 16.17
N ASP A 159 -6.68 7.91 15.10
CA ASP A 159 -6.93 9.35 15.07
C ASP A 159 -8.42 9.68 14.98
N HIS A 160 -8.76 10.96 15.14
CA HIS A 160 -10.15 11.41 15.17
C HIS A 160 -10.94 11.06 13.90
N ASP A 161 -10.30 11.03 12.73
CA ASP A 161 -10.98 10.82 11.45
C ASP A 161 -11.32 9.34 11.24
N GLU A 162 -10.47 8.43 11.73
CA GLU A 162 -10.64 6.98 11.53
C GLU A 162 -11.16 6.25 12.78
N GLN A 163 -11.30 6.92 13.93
CA GLN A 163 -11.74 6.31 15.19
C GLN A 163 -13.08 5.57 15.07
N ALA A 164 -14.04 6.13 14.33
CA ALA A 164 -15.34 5.50 14.13
C ALA A 164 -15.21 4.17 13.36
N LEU A 165 -14.42 4.17 12.28
CA LEU A 165 -14.16 2.99 11.46
C LEU A 165 -13.38 1.93 12.25
N TRP A 166 -12.39 2.34 13.04
CA TRP A 166 -11.64 1.47 13.94
C TRP A 166 -12.55 0.81 14.99
N LYS A 167 -13.51 1.57 15.54
CA LYS A 167 -14.52 1.02 16.45
C LYS A 167 -15.41 0.01 15.74
N GLU A 168 -15.95 0.34 14.59
CA GLU A 168 -16.81 -0.57 13.82
C GLU A 168 -16.09 -1.88 13.47
N ALA A 169 -14.89 -1.81 12.91
CA ALA A 169 -14.12 -2.99 12.51
C ALA A 169 -13.82 -3.93 13.69
N ARG A 170 -13.45 -3.38 14.86
CA ARG A 170 -13.19 -4.22 16.04
C ARG A 170 -14.48 -4.82 16.61
N ASP A 171 -15.57 -4.06 16.62
CA ASP A 171 -16.84 -4.51 17.21
C ASP A 171 -17.38 -5.68 16.38
N LEU A 172 -17.20 -5.64 15.05
CA LEU A 172 -17.47 -6.77 14.16
C LEU A 172 -16.65 -8.01 14.53
N LEU A 173 -15.32 -7.89 14.70
CA LEU A 173 -14.47 -9.02 15.11
C LEU A 173 -14.84 -9.60 16.47
N TRP A 174 -15.08 -8.74 17.45
CA TRP A 174 -15.41 -9.14 18.81
C TRP A 174 -16.75 -9.85 18.89
N LYS A 175 -17.72 -9.41 18.08
CA LYS A 175 -19.01 -10.07 17.96
C LYS A 175 -18.89 -11.52 17.49
N GLU A 176 -17.98 -11.82 16.57
CA GLU A 176 -17.77 -13.19 16.06
C GLU A 176 -17.29 -14.16 17.15
N VAL A 177 -16.63 -13.67 18.20
CA VAL A 177 -16.19 -14.47 19.37
C VAL A 177 -17.09 -14.29 20.59
N GLY A 178 -18.22 -13.59 20.44
CA GLY A 178 -19.18 -13.35 21.52
C GLY A 178 -18.74 -12.33 22.58
N PHE A 179 -17.67 -11.57 22.33
CA PHE A 179 -17.26 -10.47 23.21
C PHE A 179 -18.13 -9.24 22.97
N ARG A 180 -18.67 -8.68 24.06
CA ARG A 180 -19.60 -7.55 24.05
C ARG A 180 -19.15 -6.49 25.05
N THR A 181 -19.09 -5.25 24.63
CA THR A 181 -18.66 -4.12 25.47
C THR A 181 -19.80 -3.42 26.21
N ASP A 182 -21.04 -3.87 26.00
CA ASP A 182 -22.28 -3.38 26.60
C ASP A 182 -22.78 -4.25 27.78
N GLN A 183 -21.85 -4.92 28.48
CA GLN A 183 -22.08 -5.51 29.81
C GLN A 183 -21.61 -4.58 30.92
#